data_AF-A0A350Y5F7-F1
#
_entry.id   AF-A0A350Y5F7-F1
#
_cell.length_a   1.000
_cell.length_b   1.000
_cell.length_c   1.000
_cell.angle_alpha   90.00
_cell.angle_beta   90.00
_cell.angle_gamma   90.00
#
_symmetry.space_group_name_H-M   'P 1'
#
loop_
_entity.id
_entity.type
_entity.pdbx_description
1 polymer ?
#
loop_
_entity_poly.entity_id
_entity_poly.type
_entity_poly.pdbx_seq_one_letter_code
_entity_poly.pdbx_strand_id
1 'polypeptide(L)' 'MASAKEVLKRYNEGRRDFRGENLRGQSFKKANLAGADFSEADIRGANFAYANLTGAKFYGAKTGLQR' A
#
# COMPACT_ATOMS: atom_id res chain seq x y z
N MET A 1 5.70 10.23 6.77
CA MET A 1 5.34 9.42 5.58
C MET A 1 6.00 8.07 5.75
N ALA A 2 5.27 6.96 5.60
CA ALA A 2 5.89 5.64 5.64
C ALA A 2 6.49 5.34 4.25
N SER A 3 7.74 4.91 4.22
CA SER A 3 8.36 4.38 3.01
C SER A 3 7.82 2.99 2.68
N ALA A 4 7.92 2.58 1.41
CA ALA A 4 7.59 1.22 1.00
C ALA A 4 8.33 0.17 1.83
N LYS A 5 9.61 0.43 2.15
CA LYS A 5 10.44 -0.46 2.96
C LYS A 5 9.86 -0.66 4.36
N GLU A 6 9.36 0.40 4.99
CA GLU A 6 8.75 0.32 6.33
C GLU A 6 7.41 -0.40 6.30
N VAL A 7 6.58 -0.14 5.29
CA VAL A 7 5.31 -0.86 5.09
C VAL A 7 5.56 -2.35 4.91
N LEU A 8 6.51 -2.73 4.05
CA LEU A 8 6.86 -4.13 3.80
C LEU A 8 7.45 -4.81 5.05
N LYS A 9 8.29 -4.09 5.81
CA LYS A 9 8.79 -4.59 7.10
C LYS A 9 7.63 -4.89 8.05
N ARG A 10 6.72 -3.94 8.25
CA ARG A 10 5.56 -4.10 9.13
C ARG A 10 4.62 -5.21 8.64
N TYR A 11 4.47 -5.37 7.33
CA TYR A 11 3.70 -6.47 6.75
C TYR A 11 4.31 -7.83 7.12
N ASN A 12 5.64 -7.97 7.05
CA ASN A 12 6.35 -9.17 7.46
C ASN A 12 6.27 -9.44 8.97
N GLU A 13 6.08 -8.39 9.77
CA GLU A 13 5.79 -8.47 11.21
C GLU A 13 4.31 -8.80 11.52
N GLY A 14 3.49 -9.04 10.49
CA GLY A 14 2.08 -9.44 10.66
C GLY A 14 1.08 -8.29 10.58
N ARG A 15 1.53 -7.03 10.46
CA ARG A 15 0.63 -5.90 10.28
C ARG A 15 -0.14 -6.03 8.97
N ARG A 16 -1.45 -5.80 9.01
CA ARG A 16 -2.31 -5.71 7.82
C ARG A 16 -3.04 -4.37 7.70
N ASP A 17 -3.16 -3.62 8.79
CA ASP A 17 -3.81 -2.30 8.78
C ASP A 17 -2.82 -1.21 8.36
N PHE A 18 -2.99 -0.68 7.14
CA PHE A 18 -2.27 0.48 6.59
C PHE A 18 -3.23 1.61 6.23
N ARG A 19 -4.38 1.69 6.92
CA ARG A 19 -5.42 2.66 6.62
C ARG A 19 -4.93 4.08 6.86
N GLY A 20 -5.31 5.00 5.98
CA GLY A 20 -4.93 6.41 6.07
C GLY A 20 -3.45 6.72 5.87
N GLU A 21 -2.59 5.73 5.55
CA GLU A 21 -1.17 5.99 5.35
C GLU A 21 -0.93 6.81 4.07
N ASN A 22 0.03 7.74 4.12
CA ASN A 22 0.50 8.45 2.92
C ASN A 22 1.61 7.62 2.26
N LEU A 23 1.27 6.99 1.14
CA LEU A 23 2.10 6.09 0.35
C LEU A 23 2.34 6.63 -1.07
N ARG A 24 2.26 7.96 -1.24
CA ARG A 24 2.43 8.62 -2.54
C ARG A 24 3.77 8.25 -3.18
N GLY A 25 3.75 7.86 -4.45
CA GLY A 25 4.96 7.52 -5.22
C GLY A 25 5.75 6.31 -4.71
N GLN A 26 5.24 5.57 -3.72
CA GLN A 26 5.96 4.42 -3.17
C GLN A 26 5.88 3.21 -4.10
N SER A 27 6.98 2.45 -4.19
CA SER A 27 7.02 1.24 -5.03
C SER A 27 6.82 -0.02 -4.19
N PHE A 28 5.73 -0.73 -4.47
CA PHE A 28 5.39 -2.05 -3.95
C PHE A 28 5.47 -3.12 -5.06
N LYS A 29 6.25 -2.85 -6.12
CA LYS A 29 6.39 -3.74 -7.28
C LYS A 29 6.83 -5.13 -6.82
N LYS A 30 6.13 -6.18 -7.28
CA LYS A 30 6.35 -7.59 -6.93
C LYS A 30 6.19 -7.95 -5.44
N ALA A 31 5.64 -7.06 -4.61
CA ALA A 31 5.43 -7.35 -3.19
C ALA A 31 4.27 -8.33 -2.96
N ASN A 32 4.35 -9.14 -1.90
CA ASN A 32 3.17 -9.82 -1.37
C ASN A 32 2.51 -8.95 -0.30
N LEU A 33 1.30 -8.46 -0.57
CA LEU A 33 0.51 -7.61 0.30
C LEU A 33 -0.93 -8.15 0.43
N ALA A 34 -1.09 -9.47 0.32
CA ALA A 34 -2.38 -10.13 0.43
C ALA A 34 -3.07 -9.83 1.77
N GLY A 35 -4.35 -9.49 1.71
CA GLY A 35 -5.16 -9.12 2.88
C GLY A 35 -4.78 -7.80 3.56
N ALA A 36 -3.88 -7.00 2.99
CA ALA A 36 -3.56 -5.68 3.53
C ALA A 36 -4.72 -4.69 3.33
N ASP A 37 -4.99 -3.86 4.34
CA ASP A 37 -6.01 -2.83 4.32
C ASP A 37 -5.37 -1.46 4.08
N PHE A 38 -5.50 -0.96 2.85
CA PHE A 38 -5.08 0.38 2.41
C PHE A 38 -6.26 1.35 2.35
N SER A 39 -7.36 1.08 3.04
CA SER A 39 -8.53 1.97 3.00
C SER A 39 -8.16 3.37 3.51
N GLU A 40 -8.70 4.42 2.89
CA GLU A 40 -8.39 5.84 3.16
C GLU A 40 -6.92 6.25 2.92
N ALA A 41 -6.04 5.35 2.47
CA ALA A 41 -4.64 5.65 2.22
C ALA A 41 -4.47 6.55 0.98
N ASP A 42 -3.43 7.38 0.97
CA ASP A 42 -3.04 8.14 -0.22
C ASP A 42 -2.00 7.35 -1.02
N ILE A 43 -2.47 6.64 -2.05
CA ILE A 43 -1.65 5.80 -2.92
C ILE A 43 -1.41 6.44 -4.30
N ARG A 44 -1.59 7.76 -4.42
CA ARG A 44 -1.33 8.48 -5.69
C ARG A 44 0.12 8.27 -6.16
N GLY A 45 0.26 7.75 -7.38
CA GLY A 45 1.55 7.38 -7.97
C GLY A 45 2.24 6.17 -7.33
N ALA A 46 1.62 5.45 -6.40
CA ALA A 46 2.18 4.22 -5.88
C ALA A 46 2.21 3.14 -6.97
N ASN A 47 3.30 2.36 -7.02
CA ASN A 47 3.48 1.31 -8.01
C ASN A 47 3.23 -0.07 -7.38
N PHE A 48 2.08 -0.69 -7.70
CA PHE A 48 1.74 -2.05 -7.29
C PHE A 48 1.92 -3.09 -8.41
N ALA A 49 2.69 -2.80 -9.45
CA ALA A 49 2.88 -3.72 -10.58
C ALA A 49 3.39 -5.09 -10.10
N TYR A 50 2.72 -6.17 -10.51
CA TYR A 50 3.02 -7.54 -10.11
C TYR A 50 2.92 -7.83 -8.60
N ALA A 51 2.33 -6.94 -7.80
CA ALA A 51 2.09 -7.22 -6.40
C ALA A 51 0.95 -8.23 -6.23
N ASN A 52 1.08 -9.15 -5.26
CA ASN A 52 -0.06 -9.94 -4.80
C ASN A 52 -0.92 -9.07 -3.88
N LEU A 53 -2.11 -8.71 -4.35
CA LEU A 53 -3.10 -7.91 -3.63
C LEU A 53 -4.40 -8.70 -3.37
N THR A 54 -4.35 -10.04 -3.41
CA THR A 54 -5.53 -10.88 -3.15
C THR A 54 -6.13 -10.53 -1.79
N GLY A 55 -7.41 -10.13 -1.77
CA GLY A 55 -8.13 -9.74 -0.56
C GLY A 55 -7.68 -8.42 0.07
N ALA A 56 -6.81 -7.64 -0.58
CA ALA A 56 -6.45 -6.31 -0.11
C ALA A 56 -7.64 -5.34 -0.25
N LYS A 57 -7.74 -4.39 0.69
CA LYS A 57 -8.82 -3.39 0.72
C LYS A 57 -8.30 -2.01 0.34
N PHE A 58 -9.09 -1.26 -0.41
CA PHE A 58 -8.74 0.08 -0.91
C PHE A 58 -9.93 1.05 -0.81
N TYR A 59 -10.89 0.80 0.10
CA TYR A 59 -12.06 1.65 0.23
C TYR A 59 -11.64 3.09 0.58
N GLY A 60 -12.11 4.10 -0.15
CA GLY A 60 -11.74 5.50 0.08
C GLY A 60 -10.26 5.85 -0.21
N ALA A 61 -9.46 4.91 -0.72
CA ALA A 61 -8.07 5.20 -1.05
C ALA A 61 -7.97 6.29 -2.14
N LYS A 62 -7.09 7.27 -1.94
CA LYS A 62 -6.84 8.32 -2.94
C LYS A 62 -5.90 7.77 -4.00
N THR A 63 -6.41 7.61 -5.22
CA THR A 63 -5.68 7.08 -6.38
C THR A 63 -5.43 8.15 -7.43
N GLY A 64 -4.62 7.84 -8.45
CA GLY A 64 -4.29 8.74 -9.55
C GLY A 64 -2.80 9.08 -9.64
N LEU A 65 -2.47 10.10 -10.44
CA LEU A 65 -1.08 10.55 -10.63
C LEU A 65 -0.50 11.13 -9.34
N GLN A 66 0.83 11.14 -9.25
CA GLN A 66 1.58 11.78 -8.16
C GLN A 66 1.56 13.31 -8.28
N ARG A 67 0.37 13.89 -8.24
CA ARG A 67 0.10 15.33 -8.21
C ARG A 67 -0.91 15.64 -7.10
#